data_AF-A0A932D774-F1
#
_entry.id   AF-A0A932D774-F1
#
_cell.length_a   1.000
_cell.length_b   1.000
_cell.length_c   1.000
_cell.angle_alpha   90.00
_cell.angle_beta   90.00
_cell.angle_gamma   90.00
#
_symmetry.space_group_name_H-M   'P 1'
#
loop_
_entity.id
_entity.type
_entity.pdbx_description
1 polymer ?
#
loop_
_entity_poly.entity_id
_entity_poly.type
_entity_poly.pdbx_seq_one_letter_code
_entity_poly.pdbx_strand_id
1 'polypeptide(L)'
;MRTFRWSFLSFGLMGWLGCSGLAAEAAGKAIDRDEFALRRTSIAIRQVDLSAAVRVDERGYPRLDASKLDLANPRIVEREHRAVVLENRYVRVTVLPEMGRVYSLVSRVTGHEQLWINPIAKPLPGQLNDTGWWMVWGSVEYTIPRGEHGTTWALPWRWQVTADSARRKAVCMTVVEPQTRLRQSLEIALTPQSAGFEATIRITNTGKQEVRFSHWMNAMLAPGGRGELTPNTELVVPCRAMVVAERDFNRWMLGARLQDFERNPLRWVKHWRSIGDLLATNLTHGFYGAFSHEVGEGVVRVFDPRITPGMDIWTWGYPPPPALQREYCLQPNLGYVELWGGTAPDFSDAALRPLAPGRTLAWKEWMFPLHGTGGLTFANRQAAVCCELNPQSREINLGVFAILPLRRATVEVRLAGQVLLSERADLSPEAPWRRTLRLPAGADASQARPVLTIRQGRRTVLTSQARLHLPVLWGGQYLPTATDNGEN
;
A
#
# COMPACT_ATOMS: atom_id res chain seq x y z
N MET A 1 -65.55 -8.14 -25.33
CA MET A 1 -65.11 -9.51 -25.71
C MET A 1 -63.59 -9.52 -25.79
N ARG A 2 -62.94 -10.34 -24.95
CA ARG A 2 -61.52 -10.83 -24.99
C ARG A 2 -60.41 -9.77 -24.89
N THR A 3 -59.72 -9.54 -23.76
CA THR A 3 -58.73 -10.36 -23.02
C THR A 3 -57.64 -11.07 -23.83
N PHE A 4 -56.40 -10.67 -23.52
CA PHE A 4 -55.21 -11.50 -23.21
C PHE A 4 -54.11 -11.76 -24.25
N ARG A 5 -52.89 -11.53 -23.72
CA ARG A 5 -51.61 -12.24 -23.87
C ARG A 5 -50.80 -12.09 -25.15
N TRP A 6 -49.64 -11.45 -24.99
CA TRP A 6 -48.43 -11.79 -25.73
C TRP A 6 -47.63 -12.82 -24.93
N SER A 7 -47.28 -13.90 -25.62
CA SER A 7 -46.55 -15.06 -25.12
C SER A 7 -45.06 -14.76 -24.96
N PHE A 8 -44.51 -15.16 -23.82
CA PHE A 8 -43.06 -15.36 -23.64
C PHE A 8 -42.63 -16.57 -24.47
N LEU A 9 -41.61 -16.39 -25.32
CA LEU A 9 -40.84 -17.48 -25.89
C LEU A 9 -39.46 -17.48 -25.24
N SER A 10 -39.26 -18.52 -24.44
CA SER A 10 -38.00 -18.89 -23.79
C SER A 10 -36.98 -19.33 -24.84
N PHE A 11 -35.81 -18.68 -24.87
CA PHE A 11 -34.60 -19.27 -25.44
C PHE A 11 -33.62 -19.55 -24.30
N GLY A 12 -33.23 -20.82 -24.20
CA GLY A 12 -32.47 -21.36 -23.09
C GLY A 12 -31.08 -20.75 -22.97
N LEU A 13 -30.73 -20.36 -21.74
CA LEU A 13 -29.35 -20.15 -21.34
C LEU A 13 -28.69 -21.53 -21.19
N MET A 14 -27.87 -21.91 -22.16
CA MET A 14 -26.90 -22.98 -22.01
C MET A 14 -25.73 -22.41 -21.21
N GLY A 15 -25.51 -22.97 -20.02
CA GLY A 15 -24.54 -22.46 -19.04
C GLY A 15 -23.10 -22.52 -19.54
N TRP A 16 -22.37 -21.44 -19.26
CA TRP A 16 -20.91 -21.43 -19.18
C TRP A 16 -20.54 -21.35 -17.70
N LEU A 17 -20.15 -22.50 -17.15
CA LEU A 17 -19.49 -22.67 -15.86
C LEU A 17 -17.98 -22.74 -16.10
N GLY A 18 -17.20 -21.99 -15.31
CA GLY A 18 -15.72 -22.02 -15.27
C GLY A 18 -15.13 -20.64 -15.59
N CYS A 19 -14.30 -19.97 -14.79
CA CYS A 19 -13.48 -20.39 -13.65
C CYS A 19 -13.44 -19.26 -12.61
N SER A 20 -13.98 -19.49 -11.41
CA SER A 20 -13.78 -18.65 -10.22
C SER A 20 -12.98 -19.44 -9.19
N GLY A 21 -11.71 -19.67 -9.49
CA GLY A 21 -10.79 -20.43 -8.63
C GLY A 21 -10.09 -19.53 -7.62
N LEU A 22 -10.85 -19.00 -6.66
CA LEU A 22 -10.42 -18.52 -5.33
C LEU A 22 -11.66 -18.20 -4.47
N ALA A 23 -12.67 -19.08 -4.52
CA ALA A 23 -13.87 -18.96 -3.69
C ALA A 23 -14.58 -20.32 -3.57
N ALA A 24 -13.90 -21.37 -3.10
CA ALA A 24 -14.56 -22.60 -2.69
C ALA A 24 -13.67 -23.48 -1.80
N GLU A 25 -13.50 -23.09 -0.54
CA GLU A 25 -13.46 -24.04 0.59
C GLU A 25 -13.65 -23.29 1.91
N ALA A 26 -14.93 -23.06 2.26
CA ALA A 26 -15.43 -22.94 3.63
C ALA A 26 -16.97 -22.78 3.60
N ALA A 27 -17.69 -23.82 3.21
CA ALA A 27 -19.08 -23.96 3.65
C ALA A 27 -19.06 -24.49 5.09
N GLY A 28 -19.17 -23.60 6.08
CA GLY A 28 -19.23 -24.00 7.49
C GLY A 28 -18.99 -22.88 8.50
N LYS A 29 -20.10 -22.31 9.00
CA LYS A 29 -20.26 -21.21 9.98
C LYS A 29 -20.16 -19.79 9.41
N ALA A 30 -21.25 -19.04 9.60
CA ALA A 30 -21.22 -17.58 9.63
C ALA A 30 -20.10 -17.17 10.60
N ILE A 31 -19.03 -16.58 10.06
CA ILE A 31 -17.94 -16.06 10.88
C ILE A 31 -18.54 -14.94 11.71
N ASP A 32 -18.53 -15.11 13.03
CA ASP A 32 -18.92 -14.06 13.95
C ASP A 32 -18.07 -12.81 13.64
N ARG A 33 -18.72 -11.73 13.19
CA ARG A 33 -18.01 -10.49 12.89
C ARG A 33 -17.35 -9.93 14.15
N ASP A 34 -17.81 -10.30 15.35
CA ASP A 34 -17.22 -9.87 16.60
C ASP A 34 -16.04 -10.74 17.08
N GLU A 35 -15.67 -11.79 16.34
CA GLU A 35 -14.52 -12.64 16.69
C GLU A 35 -13.18 -11.88 16.56
N PHE A 36 -12.43 -11.79 17.66
CA PHE A 36 -11.05 -11.33 17.69
C PHE A 36 -10.09 -12.52 17.83
N ALA A 37 -9.53 -12.97 16.72
CA ALA A 37 -8.85 -14.26 16.61
C ALA A 37 -7.43 -14.15 16.07
N LEU A 38 -6.61 -15.13 16.46
CA LEU A 38 -5.35 -15.49 15.79
C LEU A 38 -5.43 -16.97 15.45
N ARG A 39 -5.22 -17.32 14.18
CA ARG A 39 -5.25 -18.71 13.71
C ARG A 39 -3.94 -19.05 13.01
N ARG A 40 -3.34 -20.19 13.38
CA ARG A 40 -2.24 -20.81 12.63
C ARG A 40 -2.86 -21.73 11.59
N THR A 41 -2.47 -21.58 10.34
CA THR A 41 -2.98 -22.36 9.20
C THR A 41 -1.87 -22.55 8.17
N SER A 42 -2.19 -23.20 7.06
CA SER A 42 -1.42 -23.12 5.83
C SER A 42 -2.26 -22.49 4.72
N ILE A 43 -1.59 -21.93 3.71
CA ILE A 43 -2.22 -21.54 2.44
C ILE A 43 -1.44 -22.18 1.29
N ALA A 44 -2.18 -22.77 0.34
CA ALA A 44 -1.62 -23.20 -0.93
C ALA A 44 -1.41 -21.98 -1.83
N ILE A 45 -0.19 -21.77 -2.31
CA ILE A 45 0.08 -20.76 -3.34
C ILE A 45 0.55 -21.44 -4.62
N ARG A 46 -0.11 -21.10 -5.72
CA ARG A 46 0.32 -21.49 -7.07
C ARG A 46 1.53 -20.66 -7.45
N GLN A 47 2.59 -21.32 -7.89
CA GLN A 47 3.81 -20.64 -8.28
C GLN A 47 4.56 -21.41 -9.37
N VAL A 48 5.45 -20.72 -10.08
CA VAL A 48 6.43 -21.36 -10.96
C VAL A 48 7.32 -22.30 -10.15
N ASP A 49 7.55 -23.50 -10.66
CA ASP A 49 8.42 -24.48 -10.00
C ASP A 49 9.89 -24.10 -10.16
N LEU A 50 10.50 -23.65 -9.06
CA LEU A 50 11.88 -23.17 -9.04
C LEU A 50 12.89 -24.23 -8.57
N SER A 51 12.44 -25.46 -8.26
CA SER A 51 13.27 -26.46 -7.57
C SER A 51 14.55 -26.83 -8.33
N ALA A 52 14.54 -26.78 -9.66
CA ALA A 52 15.71 -27.06 -10.50
C ALA A 52 16.54 -25.80 -10.84
N ALA A 53 15.96 -24.61 -10.64
CA ALA A 53 16.48 -23.34 -11.11
C ALA A 53 17.12 -22.48 -10.01
N VAL A 54 16.86 -22.77 -8.73
CA VAL A 54 17.41 -21.99 -7.61
C VAL A 54 18.50 -22.76 -6.87
N ARG A 55 19.66 -22.11 -6.68
CA ARG A 55 20.77 -22.61 -5.86
C ARG A 55 21.27 -21.52 -4.91
N VAL A 56 21.77 -21.89 -3.73
CA VAL A 56 22.39 -20.93 -2.81
C VAL A 56 23.86 -20.74 -3.20
N ASP A 57 24.30 -19.49 -3.33
CA ASP A 57 25.70 -19.16 -3.60
C ASP A 57 26.57 -19.16 -2.34
N GLU A 58 27.87 -18.95 -2.49
CA GLU A 58 28.85 -18.90 -1.39
C GLU A 58 28.57 -17.77 -0.38
N ARG A 59 27.81 -16.75 -0.79
CA ARG A 59 27.38 -15.64 0.07
C ARG A 59 26.13 -15.98 0.89
N GLY A 60 25.53 -17.15 0.65
CA GLY A 60 24.29 -17.57 1.29
C GLY A 60 23.03 -16.99 0.63
N TYR A 61 23.14 -16.49 -0.60
CA TYR A 61 22.01 -15.93 -1.35
C TYR A 61 21.42 -16.91 -2.36
N PRO A 62 20.09 -17.04 -2.45
CA PRO A 62 19.46 -17.78 -3.54
C PRO A 62 19.72 -17.09 -4.89
N ARG A 63 20.24 -17.86 -5.84
CA ARG A 63 20.49 -17.47 -7.23
C ARG A 63 19.55 -18.21 -8.15
N LEU A 64 18.94 -17.46 -9.06
CA LEU A 64 18.13 -18.00 -10.13
C LEU A 64 18.98 -18.27 -11.38
N ASP A 65 18.93 -19.51 -11.86
CA ASP A 65 19.41 -19.92 -13.17
C ASP A 65 18.24 -19.89 -14.16
N ALA A 66 18.00 -18.73 -14.77
CA ALA A 66 16.86 -18.52 -15.66
C ALA A 66 16.90 -19.42 -16.90
N SER A 67 18.09 -19.94 -17.29
CA SER A 67 18.23 -20.87 -18.42
C SER A 67 17.52 -22.21 -18.18
N LYS A 68 17.23 -22.53 -16.92
CA LYS A 68 16.51 -23.75 -16.51
C LYS A 68 15.00 -23.56 -16.41
N LEU A 69 14.48 -22.38 -16.75
CA LEU A 69 13.06 -22.06 -16.73
C LEU A 69 12.56 -21.76 -18.14
N ASP A 70 11.45 -22.39 -18.51
CA ASP A 70 10.62 -21.90 -19.60
C ASP A 70 9.70 -20.81 -19.02
N LEU A 71 10.09 -19.55 -19.13
CA LEU A 71 9.27 -18.42 -18.62
C LEU A 71 8.06 -18.14 -19.50
N ALA A 72 8.01 -18.65 -20.73
CA ALA A 72 6.86 -18.52 -21.62
C ALA A 72 5.78 -19.55 -21.29
N ASN A 73 6.17 -20.77 -20.91
CA ASN A 73 5.28 -21.84 -20.49
C ASN A 73 5.82 -22.59 -19.25
N PRO A 74 5.83 -21.95 -18.08
CA PRO A 74 6.46 -22.53 -16.90
C PRO A 74 5.65 -23.68 -16.33
N ARG A 75 6.34 -24.64 -15.72
CA ARG A 75 5.70 -25.62 -14.83
C ARG A 75 5.18 -24.90 -13.59
N ILE A 76 3.89 -25.09 -13.30
CA ILE A 76 3.21 -24.51 -12.14
C ILE A 76 3.01 -25.60 -11.09
N VAL A 77 3.31 -25.28 -9.84
CA VAL A 77 3.11 -26.14 -8.68
C VAL A 77 2.36 -25.40 -7.59
N GLU A 78 1.62 -26.14 -6.77
CA GLU A 78 1.07 -25.63 -5.52
C GLU A 78 2.06 -25.90 -4.40
N ARG A 79 2.39 -24.86 -3.63
CA ARG A 79 3.24 -24.96 -2.44
C ARG A 79 2.43 -24.53 -1.23
N GLU A 80 2.46 -25.37 -0.20
CA GLU A 80 1.89 -25.05 1.10
C GLU A 80 2.84 -24.12 1.86
N HIS A 81 2.32 -22.95 2.26
CA HIS A 81 3.02 -22.00 3.10
C HIS A 81 2.33 -21.89 4.44
N ARG A 82 3.10 -21.95 5.54
CA ARG A 82 2.54 -21.65 6.86
C ARG A 82 2.07 -20.21 6.89
N ALA A 83 0.91 -19.99 7.52
CA ALA A 83 0.30 -18.68 7.66
C ALA A 83 -0.20 -18.45 9.09
N VAL A 84 -0.18 -17.17 9.49
CA VAL A 84 -0.85 -16.69 10.71
C VAL A 84 -1.88 -15.65 10.30
N VAL A 85 -3.15 -15.93 10.58
CA VAL A 85 -4.27 -15.05 10.28
C VAL A 85 -4.66 -14.31 11.56
N LEU A 86 -4.49 -12.98 11.56
CA LEU A 86 -4.97 -12.09 12.62
C LEU A 86 -6.27 -11.46 12.14
N GLU A 87 -7.34 -11.58 12.92
CA GLU A 87 -8.66 -11.12 12.52
C GLU A 87 -9.38 -10.43 13.68
N ASN A 88 -10.07 -9.33 13.38
CA ASN A 88 -11.06 -8.69 14.24
C ASN A 88 -12.27 -8.29 13.41
N ARG A 89 -13.23 -7.53 13.94
CA ARG A 89 -14.42 -7.10 13.20
C ARG A 89 -14.18 -6.26 11.94
N TYR A 90 -13.01 -5.66 11.79
CA TYR A 90 -12.71 -4.69 10.74
C TYR A 90 -11.78 -5.20 9.66
N VAL A 91 -10.80 -6.03 10.03
CA VAL A 91 -9.77 -6.51 9.11
C VAL A 91 -9.40 -7.95 9.37
N ARG A 92 -8.96 -8.61 8.29
CA ARG A 92 -8.23 -9.87 8.31
C ARG A 92 -6.86 -9.64 7.69
N VAL A 93 -5.82 -9.96 8.45
CA VAL A 93 -4.42 -9.82 8.03
C VAL A 93 -3.81 -11.21 7.99
N THR A 94 -3.37 -11.65 6.82
CA THR A 94 -2.69 -12.94 6.65
C THR A 94 -1.19 -12.69 6.53
N VAL A 95 -0.42 -13.24 7.46
CA VAL A 95 1.03 -13.16 7.49
C VAL A 95 1.61 -14.50 7.04
N LEU A 96 2.63 -14.46 6.17
CA LEU A 96 3.47 -15.62 5.82
C LEU A 96 4.77 -15.50 6.60
N PRO A 97 4.82 -16.05 7.82
CA PRO A 97 5.87 -15.68 8.76
C PRO A 97 7.23 -16.26 8.42
N GLU A 98 7.29 -17.33 7.62
CA GLU A 98 8.53 -17.93 7.11
C GLU A 98 9.13 -17.11 5.95
N MET A 99 8.40 -16.11 5.46
CA MET A 99 8.79 -15.19 4.37
C MET A 99 8.87 -13.73 4.82
N GLY A 100 8.63 -13.41 6.09
CA GLY A 100 8.65 -12.02 6.58
C GLY A 100 7.59 -11.11 5.95
N ARG A 101 6.48 -11.67 5.47
CA ARG A 101 5.54 -11.02 4.54
C ARG A 101 4.15 -10.87 5.14
N VAL A 102 3.53 -9.71 4.94
CA VAL A 102 2.08 -9.57 5.07
C VAL A 102 1.49 -9.86 3.69
N TYR A 103 0.85 -11.01 3.55
CA TYR A 103 0.39 -11.53 2.26
C TYR A 103 -0.96 -10.97 1.82
N SER A 104 -1.86 -10.72 2.76
CA SER A 104 -3.22 -10.27 2.48
C SER A 104 -3.72 -9.29 3.56
N LEU A 105 -4.46 -8.26 3.13
CA LEU A 105 -5.12 -7.27 3.99
C LEU A 105 -6.56 -7.08 3.49
N VAL A 106 -7.48 -7.88 4.04
CA VAL A 106 -8.90 -7.80 3.70
C VAL A 106 -9.62 -6.85 4.65
N SER A 107 -10.36 -5.90 4.10
CA SER A 107 -11.39 -5.16 4.83
C SER A 107 -12.56 -6.09 5.09
N ARG A 108 -12.84 -6.41 6.35
CA ARG A 108 -14.02 -7.25 6.71
C ARG A 108 -15.33 -6.48 6.68
N VAL A 109 -15.26 -5.14 6.61
CA VAL A 109 -16.42 -4.29 6.43
C VAL A 109 -16.94 -4.40 4.99
N THR A 110 -16.05 -4.30 4.01
CA THR A 110 -16.39 -4.36 2.57
C THR A 110 -16.27 -5.76 1.98
N GLY A 111 -15.50 -6.65 2.61
CA GLY A 111 -15.19 -8.00 2.13
C GLY A 111 -14.06 -8.04 1.09
N HIS A 112 -13.45 -6.89 0.78
CA HIS A 112 -12.51 -6.76 -0.32
C HIS A 112 -11.04 -6.83 0.13
N GLU A 113 -10.23 -7.60 -0.63
CA GLU A 113 -8.78 -7.54 -0.59
C GLU A 113 -8.30 -6.18 -1.12
N GLN A 114 -7.21 -5.67 -0.54
CA GLN A 114 -6.72 -4.33 -0.85
C GLN A 114 -5.31 -4.34 -1.44
N LEU A 115 -4.58 -5.43 -1.23
CA LEU A 115 -3.29 -5.65 -1.84
C LEU A 115 -3.49 -6.32 -3.20
N TRP A 116 -2.57 -6.07 -4.12
CA TRP A 116 -2.45 -6.92 -5.29
C TRP A 116 -1.74 -8.21 -4.89
N ILE A 117 -2.35 -9.35 -5.18
CA ILE A 117 -1.77 -10.68 -4.94
C ILE A 117 -1.63 -11.34 -6.29
N ASN A 118 -0.43 -11.82 -6.61
CA ASN A 118 -0.21 -12.54 -7.85
C ASN A 118 -0.97 -13.89 -7.81
N PRO A 119 -1.92 -14.16 -8.73
CA PRO A 119 -2.61 -15.44 -8.76
C PRO A 119 -1.67 -16.63 -8.97
N ILE A 120 -0.54 -16.40 -9.64
CA ILE A 120 0.51 -17.40 -9.84
C ILE A 120 1.86 -16.72 -9.66
N ALA A 121 2.46 -16.87 -8.49
CA ALA A 121 3.74 -16.24 -8.20
C ALA A 121 4.81 -16.70 -9.21
N LYS A 122 5.54 -15.75 -9.79
CA LYS A 122 6.56 -16.03 -10.80
C LYS A 122 7.87 -15.29 -10.52
N PRO A 123 9.02 -15.84 -10.96
CA PRO A 123 10.29 -15.13 -10.83
C PRO A 123 10.39 -14.01 -11.86
N LEU A 124 11.08 -12.94 -11.48
CA LEU A 124 11.50 -11.85 -12.34
C LEU A 124 13.04 -11.76 -12.27
N PRO A 125 13.77 -12.23 -13.30
CA PRO A 125 15.22 -12.10 -13.37
C PRO A 125 15.68 -10.65 -13.56
N GLY A 126 16.98 -10.39 -13.41
CA GLY A 126 17.61 -9.12 -13.79
C GLY A 126 17.31 -7.96 -12.83
N GLN A 127 16.99 -8.26 -11.58
CA GLN A 127 16.59 -7.26 -10.59
C GLN A 127 17.81 -6.58 -9.97
N LEU A 128 17.65 -5.29 -9.62
CA LEU A 128 18.70 -4.43 -9.07
C LEU A 128 18.91 -4.68 -7.57
N ASN A 129 19.18 -5.94 -7.23
CA ASN A 129 19.39 -6.40 -5.88
C ASN A 129 20.50 -7.44 -5.81
N ASP A 130 20.99 -7.70 -4.60
CA ASP A 130 22.10 -8.63 -4.39
C ASP A 130 21.72 -10.08 -4.67
N THR A 131 20.45 -10.43 -4.89
CA THR A 131 20.02 -11.76 -5.39
C THR A 131 20.03 -11.85 -6.93
N GLY A 132 19.92 -10.74 -7.66
CA GLY A 132 19.86 -10.67 -9.13
C GLY A 132 18.51 -11.08 -9.73
N TRP A 133 17.51 -11.33 -8.89
CA TRP A 133 16.14 -11.68 -9.26
C TRP A 133 15.21 -11.32 -8.11
N TRP A 134 13.90 -11.39 -8.35
CA TRP A 134 12.87 -11.22 -7.34
C TRP A 134 11.70 -12.15 -7.64
N MET A 135 10.89 -12.44 -6.64
CA MET A 135 9.69 -13.25 -6.81
C MET A 135 8.45 -12.37 -6.73
N VAL A 136 7.69 -12.29 -7.83
CA VAL A 136 6.53 -11.43 -7.95
C VAL A 136 5.34 -12.06 -7.22
N TRP A 137 5.29 -11.91 -5.89
CA TRP A 137 4.16 -12.37 -5.07
C TRP A 137 3.02 -11.34 -5.00
N GLY A 138 3.34 -10.06 -5.21
CA GLY A 138 2.50 -8.95 -4.76
C GLY A 138 2.63 -8.72 -3.26
N SER A 139 1.55 -8.30 -2.61
CA SER A 139 1.40 -8.13 -1.15
C SER A 139 2.35 -7.09 -0.51
N VAL A 140 2.79 -7.28 0.75
CA VAL A 140 3.71 -6.36 1.45
C VAL A 140 4.97 -7.07 1.92
N GLU A 141 6.14 -6.56 1.52
CA GLU A 141 7.44 -7.04 1.95
C GLU A 141 8.25 -6.01 2.72
N TYR A 142 9.22 -6.51 3.50
CA TYR A 142 10.08 -5.72 4.38
C TYR A 142 11.53 -6.18 4.21
N THR A 143 12.35 -5.35 3.60
CA THR A 143 13.61 -5.80 3.00
C THR A 143 14.82 -5.00 3.51
N ILE A 144 15.96 -5.69 3.57
CA ILE A 144 17.32 -5.19 3.86
C ILE A 144 18.31 -6.01 3.00
N PRO A 145 19.58 -5.64 2.83
CA PRO A 145 20.28 -4.50 3.43
C PRO A 145 20.39 -3.27 2.53
N ARG A 146 20.08 -3.39 1.24
CA ARG A 146 20.18 -2.32 0.24
C ARG A 146 19.48 -2.71 -1.06
N GLY A 147 19.34 -1.77 -1.98
CA GLY A 147 18.74 -2.00 -3.29
C GLY A 147 17.23 -2.26 -3.23
N GLU A 148 16.59 -2.26 -4.40
CA GLU A 148 15.19 -2.61 -4.56
C GLU A 148 14.99 -4.08 -4.11
N HIS A 149 13.91 -4.38 -3.38
CA HIS A 149 13.61 -5.70 -2.81
C HIS A 149 14.64 -6.30 -1.82
N GLY A 150 15.88 -5.80 -1.73
CA GLY A 150 16.91 -6.35 -0.85
C GLY A 150 17.16 -7.85 -1.07
N THR A 151 17.54 -8.56 -0.01
CA THR A 151 17.80 -10.01 -0.06
C THR A 151 16.93 -10.82 0.89
N THR A 152 16.39 -10.20 1.94
CA THR A 152 15.68 -10.92 3.01
C THR A 152 14.35 -11.55 2.57
N TRP A 153 13.77 -11.10 1.47
CA TRP A 153 12.58 -11.75 0.87
C TRP A 153 12.85 -13.22 0.47
N ALA A 154 14.11 -13.54 0.14
CA ALA A 154 14.54 -14.86 -0.33
C ALA A 154 15.13 -15.74 0.79
N LEU A 155 15.24 -15.21 2.01
CA LEU A 155 15.87 -15.90 3.13
C LEU A 155 14.83 -16.55 4.06
N PRO A 156 15.17 -17.62 4.78
CA PRO A 156 14.26 -18.23 5.74
C PRO A 156 14.08 -17.34 6.98
N TRP A 157 12.83 -17.05 7.33
CA TRP A 157 12.49 -16.32 8.55
C TRP A 157 12.12 -17.28 9.69
N ARG A 158 12.65 -17.00 10.88
CA ARG A 158 12.17 -17.62 12.12
C ARG A 158 10.99 -16.82 12.64
N TRP A 159 10.04 -17.46 13.30
CA TRP A 159 8.86 -16.75 13.80
C TRP A 159 8.26 -17.36 15.05
N GLN A 160 7.47 -16.55 15.75
CA GLN A 160 6.68 -16.97 16.90
C GLN A 160 5.46 -16.06 17.09
N VAL A 161 4.39 -16.59 17.66
CA VAL A 161 3.29 -15.77 18.18
C VAL A 161 3.76 -15.11 19.47
N THR A 162 3.75 -13.78 19.51
CA THR A 162 4.22 -12.99 20.68
C THR A 162 3.08 -12.43 21.52
N ALA A 163 1.85 -12.41 20.99
CA ALA A 163 0.66 -12.13 21.77
C ALA A 163 -0.55 -12.89 21.22
N ASP A 164 -1.33 -13.48 22.12
CA ASP A 164 -2.63 -14.06 21.81
C ASP A 164 -3.57 -13.88 23.01
N SER A 165 -4.11 -12.67 23.14
CA SER A 165 -4.99 -12.29 24.25
C SER A 165 -6.24 -11.61 23.74
N ALA A 166 -7.21 -11.36 24.61
CA ALA A 166 -8.40 -10.57 24.27
C ALA A 166 -8.10 -9.11 23.90
N ARG A 167 -6.88 -8.61 24.17
CA ARG A 167 -6.49 -7.20 23.94
C ARG A 167 -5.55 -7.01 22.76
N ARG A 168 -4.82 -8.05 22.38
CA ARG A 168 -3.77 -7.99 21.34
C ARG A 168 -3.50 -9.38 20.79
N LYS A 169 -3.38 -9.46 19.46
CA LYS A 169 -2.78 -10.59 18.73
C LYS A 169 -1.51 -10.10 18.05
N ALA A 170 -0.43 -10.87 18.07
CA ALA A 170 0.81 -10.48 17.41
C ALA A 170 1.66 -11.69 17.02
N VAL A 171 2.34 -11.57 15.87
CA VAL A 171 3.35 -12.51 15.37
C VAL A 171 4.63 -11.76 15.10
N CYS A 172 5.75 -12.27 15.61
CA CYS A 172 7.08 -11.73 15.35
C CYS A 172 7.86 -12.68 14.44
N MET A 173 8.46 -12.10 13.40
CA MET A 173 9.29 -12.78 12.42
C MET A 173 10.70 -12.18 12.51
N THR A 174 11.74 -12.98 12.34
CA THR A 174 13.14 -12.53 12.40
C THR A 174 13.99 -13.25 11.35
N VAL A 175 14.84 -12.48 10.68
CA VAL A 175 15.85 -12.95 9.72
C VAL A 175 17.20 -12.34 10.06
N VAL A 176 18.28 -13.05 9.75
CA VAL A 176 19.64 -12.52 9.80
C VAL A 176 20.19 -12.54 8.39
N GLU A 177 20.51 -11.37 7.86
CA GLU A 177 21.09 -11.23 6.53
C GLU A 177 22.55 -11.75 6.59
N PRO A 178 22.92 -12.76 5.78
CA PRO A 178 24.18 -13.49 5.92
C PRO A 178 25.43 -12.62 5.75
N GLN A 179 25.42 -11.63 4.86
CA GLN A 179 26.62 -10.84 4.53
C GLN A 179 26.88 -9.72 5.54
N THR A 180 25.85 -8.95 5.86
CA THR A 180 25.94 -7.79 6.76
C THR A 180 25.76 -8.16 8.23
N ARG A 181 25.22 -9.35 8.53
CA ARG A 181 24.86 -9.76 9.91
C ARG A 181 23.82 -8.84 10.55
N LEU A 182 23.10 -8.05 9.75
CA LEU A 182 21.93 -7.34 10.23
C LEU A 182 20.83 -8.34 10.57
N ARG A 183 20.33 -8.24 11.79
CA ARG A 183 19.12 -8.95 12.20
C ARG A 183 17.94 -8.02 12.06
N GLN A 184 17.00 -8.38 11.20
CA GLN A 184 15.72 -7.71 11.07
C GLN A 184 14.66 -8.51 11.84
N SER A 185 13.95 -7.83 12.75
CA SER A 185 12.77 -8.36 13.42
C SER A 185 11.56 -7.51 13.04
N LEU A 186 10.47 -8.18 12.65
CA LEU A 186 9.21 -7.59 12.23
C LEU A 186 8.08 -8.21 13.05
N GLU A 187 7.41 -7.41 13.88
CA GLU A 187 6.23 -7.84 14.62
C GLU A 187 4.98 -7.20 14.02
N ILE A 188 4.06 -8.04 13.52
CA ILE A 188 2.75 -7.63 13.03
C ILE A 188 1.73 -7.86 14.15
N ALA A 189 1.02 -6.82 14.53
CA ALA A 189 0.07 -6.85 15.62
C ALA A 189 -1.30 -6.24 15.24
N LEU A 190 -2.34 -6.81 15.81
CA LEU A 190 -3.73 -6.36 15.69
C LEU A 190 -4.35 -6.20 17.07
N THR A 191 -5.22 -5.21 17.23
CA THR A 191 -6.04 -4.99 18.43
C THR A 191 -7.52 -5.14 18.08
N PRO A 192 -8.42 -5.44 19.04
CA PRO A 192 -9.82 -5.73 18.74
C PRO A 192 -10.57 -4.61 18.01
N GLN A 193 -10.16 -3.37 18.23
CA GLN A 193 -10.88 -2.18 17.77
C GLN A 193 -10.17 -1.42 16.63
N SER A 194 -9.07 -1.93 16.11
CA SER A 194 -8.32 -1.27 15.03
C SER A 194 -8.71 -1.78 13.65
N ALA A 195 -8.98 -0.88 12.71
CA ALA A 195 -9.13 -1.23 11.30
C ALA A 195 -7.80 -1.38 10.54
N GLY A 196 -6.68 -1.51 11.25
CA GLY A 196 -5.36 -1.69 10.67
C GLY A 196 -4.43 -2.47 11.56
N PHE A 197 -3.36 -3.00 10.97
CA PHE A 197 -2.28 -3.61 11.74
C PHE A 197 -1.19 -2.59 12.08
N GLU A 198 -0.48 -2.87 13.16
CA GLU A 198 0.77 -2.21 13.52
C GLU A 198 1.93 -3.13 13.14
N ALA A 199 2.93 -2.59 12.43
CA ALA A 199 4.21 -3.24 12.22
C ALA A 199 5.26 -2.58 13.14
N THR A 200 5.88 -3.36 14.02
CA THR A 200 7.05 -2.92 14.79
C THR A 200 8.31 -3.50 14.15
N ILE A 201 9.17 -2.64 13.63
CA ILE A 201 10.42 -3.02 12.95
C ILE A 201 11.60 -2.75 13.87
N ARG A 202 12.54 -3.69 13.92
CA ARG A 202 13.84 -3.53 14.58
C ARG A 202 14.94 -4.07 13.69
N ILE A 203 15.99 -3.30 13.50
CA ILE A 203 17.19 -3.70 12.75
C ILE A 203 18.37 -3.55 13.70
N THR A 204 18.98 -4.67 14.05
CA THR A 204 20.15 -4.72 14.94
C THR A 204 21.36 -5.16 14.15
N ASN A 205 22.47 -4.42 14.25
CA ASN A 205 23.75 -4.90 13.78
C ASN A 205 24.33 -5.92 14.78
N THR A 206 24.36 -7.20 14.38
CA THR A 206 24.92 -8.29 15.19
C THR A 206 26.35 -8.67 14.82
N GLY A 207 26.92 -7.97 13.82
CA GLY A 207 28.30 -8.11 13.42
C GLY A 207 29.28 -7.36 14.31
N LYS A 208 30.55 -7.36 13.91
CA LYS A 208 31.66 -6.70 14.62
C LYS A 208 32.09 -5.38 13.98
N GLN A 209 31.55 -5.05 12.81
CA GLN A 209 31.88 -3.86 12.03
C GLN A 209 30.63 -3.02 11.76
N GLU A 210 30.81 -1.73 11.50
CA GLU A 210 29.71 -0.89 11.02
C GLU A 210 29.19 -1.42 9.68
N VAL A 211 27.87 -1.37 9.52
CA VAL A 211 27.20 -1.71 8.27
C VAL A 211 26.45 -0.49 7.78
N ARG A 212 26.57 -0.18 6.49
CA ARG A 212 25.67 0.77 5.83
C ARG A 212 24.49 0.02 5.24
N PHE A 213 23.27 0.49 5.52
CA PHE A 213 22.06 -0.21 5.10
C PHE A 213 20.91 0.74 4.79
N SER A 214 19.95 0.24 4.03
CA SER A 214 18.60 0.76 3.94
C SER A 214 17.62 -0.36 4.25
N HIS A 215 16.54 0.02 4.91
CA HIS A 215 15.34 -0.80 4.99
C HIS A 215 14.29 -0.21 4.08
N TRP A 216 13.56 -1.07 3.40
CA TRP A 216 12.40 -0.71 2.61
C TRP A 216 11.22 -1.60 2.95
N MET A 217 10.05 -0.98 3.09
CA MET A 217 8.76 -1.66 3.00
C MET A 217 8.20 -1.39 1.61
N ASN A 218 7.82 -2.42 0.88
CA ASN A 218 7.11 -2.28 -0.40
C ASN A 218 5.70 -2.86 -0.27
N ALA A 219 4.70 -2.09 -0.69
CA ALA A 219 3.32 -2.54 -0.75
C ALA A 219 2.79 -2.47 -2.18
N MET A 220 2.42 -3.62 -2.74
CA MET A 220 1.76 -3.74 -4.04
C MET A 220 0.25 -3.58 -3.85
N LEU A 221 -0.30 -2.48 -4.33
CA LEU A 221 -1.67 -2.06 -4.07
C LEU A 221 -2.55 -2.19 -5.31
N ALA A 222 -3.75 -2.73 -5.10
CA ALA A 222 -4.87 -2.75 -6.03
C ALA A 222 -6.18 -2.66 -5.21
N PRO A 223 -6.47 -1.49 -4.61
CA PRO A 223 -7.53 -1.37 -3.62
C PRO A 223 -8.92 -1.66 -4.20
N GLY A 224 -9.80 -2.25 -3.38
CA GLY A 224 -11.21 -2.50 -3.73
C GLY A 224 -11.53 -3.84 -4.39
N GLY A 225 -10.71 -4.87 -4.16
CA GLY A 225 -11.11 -6.28 -4.36
C GLY A 225 -11.16 -6.77 -5.79
N ARG A 226 -10.81 -5.96 -6.78
CA ARG A 226 -10.76 -6.39 -8.20
C ARG A 226 -9.53 -7.22 -8.55
N GLY A 227 -8.50 -7.21 -7.71
CA GLY A 227 -7.22 -7.86 -7.99
C GLY A 227 -6.40 -7.15 -9.08
N GLU A 228 -6.76 -5.91 -9.43
CA GLU A 228 -6.10 -5.08 -10.43
C GLU A 228 -6.42 -3.60 -10.21
N LEU A 229 -5.59 -2.71 -10.78
CA LEU A 229 -5.80 -1.26 -10.72
C LEU A 229 -7.03 -0.80 -11.51
N THR A 230 -7.61 0.30 -11.05
CA THR A 230 -8.63 1.07 -11.78
C THR A 230 -8.05 2.41 -12.27
N PRO A 231 -8.56 2.99 -13.37
CA PRO A 231 -7.94 4.17 -13.99
C PRO A 231 -7.92 5.40 -13.08
N ASN A 232 -8.96 5.60 -12.26
CA ASN A 232 -9.07 6.69 -11.31
C ASN A 232 -8.62 6.26 -9.90
N THR A 233 -7.68 5.33 -9.81
CA THR A 233 -6.88 5.18 -8.60
C THR A 233 -5.98 6.40 -8.44
N GLU A 234 -6.17 7.10 -7.33
CA GLU A 234 -5.43 8.29 -6.91
C GLU A 234 -4.34 7.89 -5.92
N LEU A 235 -3.11 8.36 -6.17
CA LEU A 235 -1.96 8.25 -5.27
C LEU A 235 -1.86 9.54 -4.45
N VAL A 236 -1.72 9.38 -3.13
CA VAL A 236 -1.65 10.50 -2.19
C VAL A 236 -0.32 10.43 -1.45
N VAL A 237 0.58 11.34 -1.80
CA VAL A 237 1.92 11.44 -1.22
C VAL A 237 2.19 12.90 -0.80
N PRO A 238 2.13 13.21 0.50
CA PRO A 238 2.45 14.54 1.02
C PRO A 238 3.96 14.80 0.96
N CYS A 239 4.40 15.43 -0.11
CA CYS A 239 5.81 15.78 -0.34
C CYS A 239 5.93 17.19 -0.90
N ARG A 240 7.14 17.77 -0.80
CA ARG A 240 7.40 19.06 -1.47
C ARG A 240 7.73 18.90 -2.94
N ALA A 241 8.34 17.79 -3.33
CA ALA A 241 8.64 17.52 -4.72
C ALA A 241 8.80 16.02 -4.96
N MET A 242 8.60 15.62 -6.21
CA MET A 242 8.99 14.34 -6.76
C MET A 242 10.27 14.52 -7.58
N VAL A 243 10.99 13.44 -7.78
CA VAL A 243 12.13 13.33 -8.67
C VAL A 243 11.93 12.07 -9.49
N VAL A 244 12.16 12.19 -10.79
CA VAL A 244 12.15 11.03 -11.68
C VAL A 244 13.44 10.26 -11.41
N ALA A 245 13.34 8.99 -11.02
CA ALA A 245 14.54 8.19 -10.78
C ALA A 245 15.38 8.06 -12.06
N GLU A 246 16.70 8.02 -11.91
CA GLU A 246 17.64 7.98 -13.03
C GLU A 246 17.64 6.60 -13.70
N ARG A 247 16.70 6.40 -14.61
CA ARG A 247 16.50 5.19 -15.42
C ARG A 247 16.04 5.60 -16.82
N ASP A 248 16.56 4.95 -17.86
CA ASP A 248 16.20 5.29 -19.25
C ASP A 248 14.69 5.15 -19.52
N PHE A 249 14.05 4.14 -18.94
CA PHE A 249 12.62 3.91 -19.11
C PHE A 249 11.74 4.98 -18.47
N ASN A 250 12.29 5.85 -17.61
CA ASN A 250 11.55 6.92 -16.94
C ASN A 250 11.42 8.20 -17.77
N ARG A 251 12.10 8.31 -18.92
CA ARG A 251 12.19 9.55 -19.72
C ARG A 251 10.84 10.16 -20.10
N TRP A 252 9.79 9.33 -20.24
CA TRP A 252 8.43 9.79 -20.57
C TRP A 252 7.80 10.67 -19.47
N MET A 253 8.32 10.60 -18.23
CA MET A 253 7.81 11.37 -17.08
C MET A 253 8.39 12.78 -16.96
N LEU A 254 9.46 13.11 -17.70
CA LEU A 254 10.17 14.39 -17.57
C LEU A 254 9.29 15.63 -17.86
N GLY A 255 8.14 15.47 -18.53
CA GLY A 255 7.17 16.54 -18.78
C GLY A 255 6.12 16.76 -17.67
N ALA A 256 6.14 15.96 -16.59
CA ALA A 256 5.21 16.10 -15.47
C ALA A 256 5.66 17.20 -14.49
N ARG A 257 4.71 17.89 -13.83
CA ARG A 257 5.02 18.90 -12.82
C ARG A 257 5.46 18.25 -11.51
N LEU A 258 6.78 18.14 -11.28
CA LEU A 258 7.33 17.37 -10.17
C LEU A 258 7.27 18.08 -8.79
N GLN A 259 7.21 19.41 -8.73
CA GLN A 259 7.26 20.17 -7.45
C GLN A 259 5.89 20.37 -6.74
N ASP A 260 4.80 19.89 -7.32
CA ASP A 260 3.47 19.95 -6.70
C ASP A 260 2.74 18.65 -7.02
N PHE A 261 2.97 17.61 -6.21
CA PHE A 261 2.41 16.30 -6.48
C PHE A 261 0.88 16.29 -6.42
N GLU A 262 0.26 17.19 -5.65
CA GLU A 262 -1.20 17.32 -5.62
C GLU A 262 -1.78 17.77 -6.98
N ARG A 263 -1.02 18.53 -7.78
CA ARG A 263 -1.41 18.93 -9.14
C ARG A 263 -0.75 18.12 -10.24
N ASN A 264 0.14 17.20 -9.87
CA ASN A 264 0.86 16.37 -10.82
C ASN A 264 -0.11 15.34 -11.42
N PRO A 265 -0.19 15.21 -12.76
CA PRO A 265 -1.04 14.20 -13.39
C PRO A 265 -0.70 12.76 -12.97
N LEU A 266 0.55 12.48 -12.64
CA LEU A 266 1.03 11.16 -12.20
C LEU A 266 0.54 10.76 -10.79
N ARG A 267 -0.21 11.62 -10.09
CA ARG A 267 -1.01 11.16 -8.95
C ARG A 267 -2.20 10.30 -9.37
N TRP A 268 -2.53 10.21 -10.65
CA TRP A 268 -3.62 9.37 -11.17
C TRP A 268 -3.06 8.25 -12.03
N VAL A 269 -3.44 7.01 -11.71
CA VAL A 269 -2.93 5.81 -12.41
C VAL A 269 -3.15 5.87 -13.92
N LYS A 270 -4.30 6.34 -14.41
CA LYS A 270 -4.58 6.52 -15.85
C LYS A 270 -3.58 7.40 -16.62
N HIS A 271 -2.75 8.19 -15.93
CA HIS A 271 -1.75 9.05 -16.55
C HIS A 271 -0.36 8.42 -16.62
N TRP A 272 -0.18 7.22 -16.04
CA TRP A 272 1.07 6.46 -16.15
C TRP A 272 1.14 5.73 -17.50
N ARG A 273 1.68 6.37 -18.53
CA ARG A 273 1.61 5.87 -19.91
C ARG A 273 2.54 4.68 -20.19
N SER A 274 3.49 4.42 -19.29
CA SER A 274 4.48 3.36 -19.40
C SER A 274 4.97 3.00 -17.99
N ILE A 275 5.82 1.98 -17.89
CA ILE A 275 6.58 1.67 -16.67
C ILE A 275 7.29 2.92 -16.14
N GLY A 276 7.26 3.14 -14.83
CA GLY A 276 7.90 4.31 -14.24
C GLY A 276 8.18 4.17 -12.75
N ASP A 277 9.14 4.95 -12.29
CA ASP A 277 9.64 5.07 -10.92
C ASP A 277 9.77 6.57 -10.52
N LEU A 278 9.23 6.93 -9.35
CA LEU A 278 9.04 8.31 -8.90
C LEU A 278 9.33 8.45 -7.40
N LEU A 279 10.48 9.04 -7.10
CA LEU A 279 10.95 9.28 -5.75
C LEU A 279 10.37 10.57 -5.17
N ALA A 280 9.81 10.51 -3.98
CA ALA A 280 9.42 11.70 -3.25
C ALA A 280 10.59 12.28 -2.46
N THR A 281 10.71 13.61 -2.47
CA THR A 281 11.66 14.36 -1.66
C THR A 281 10.92 15.26 -0.67
N ASN A 282 11.51 15.40 0.52
CA ASN A 282 10.97 16.24 1.59
C ASN A 282 9.50 15.94 1.92
N LEU A 283 9.25 14.72 2.43
CA LEU A 283 7.94 14.34 2.95
C LEU A 283 7.47 15.36 4.00
N THR A 284 6.25 15.88 3.82
CA THR A 284 5.68 16.89 4.72
C THR A 284 4.86 16.25 5.85
N HIS A 285 4.41 15.02 5.65
CA HIS A 285 3.62 14.26 6.62
C HIS A 285 3.99 12.78 6.60
N GLY A 286 3.74 12.10 7.72
CA GLY A 286 4.03 10.67 7.91
C GLY A 286 2.92 9.76 7.42
N PHE A 287 2.43 9.94 6.20
CA PHE A 287 1.50 8.99 5.58
C PHE A 287 1.62 9.02 4.05
N TYR A 288 1.20 7.94 3.40
CA TYR A 288 0.85 7.92 1.99
C TYR A 288 -0.18 6.82 1.73
N GLY A 289 -0.80 6.83 0.56
CA GLY A 289 -1.76 5.79 0.20
C GLY A 289 -2.23 5.86 -1.24
N ALA A 290 -3.08 4.91 -1.59
CA ALA A 290 -3.79 4.86 -2.86
C ALA A 290 -5.30 4.76 -2.57
N PHE A 291 -6.12 5.45 -3.35
CA PHE A 291 -7.58 5.43 -3.25
C PHE A 291 -8.20 5.25 -4.64
N SER A 292 -8.93 4.15 -4.85
CA SER A 292 -9.69 3.93 -6.08
C SER A 292 -11.05 4.60 -5.98
N HIS A 293 -11.27 5.62 -6.81
CA HIS A 293 -12.54 6.37 -6.84
C HIS A 293 -13.69 5.56 -7.44
N GLU A 294 -13.41 4.59 -8.31
CA GLU A 294 -14.43 3.71 -8.88
C GLU A 294 -15.06 2.77 -7.85
N VAL A 295 -14.26 2.28 -6.91
CA VAL A 295 -14.71 1.34 -5.87
C VAL A 295 -15.00 2.05 -4.54
N GLY A 296 -14.46 3.25 -4.33
CA GLY A 296 -14.63 4.02 -3.10
C GLY A 296 -13.81 3.48 -1.92
N GLU A 297 -12.70 2.79 -2.19
CA GLU A 297 -11.80 2.19 -1.20
C GLU A 297 -10.33 2.55 -1.47
N GLY A 298 -9.51 2.43 -0.44
CA GLY A 298 -8.09 2.70 -0.52
C GLY A 298 -7.28 1.99 0.56
N VAL A 299 -5.96 2.13 0.49
CA VAL A 299 -5.02 1.66 1.50
C VAL A 299 -4.11 2.81 1.90
N VAL A 300 -3.86 2.91 3.20
CA VAL A 300 -3.00 3.95 3.76
C VAL A 300 -1.92 3.32 4.61
N ARG A 301 -0.69 3.82 4.47
CA ARG A 301 0.40 3.61 5.42
C ARG A 301 0.63 4.88 6.23
N VAL A 302 0.87 4.74 7.53
CA VAL A 302 1.26 5.83 8.45
C VAL A 302 2.58 5.46 9.14
N PHE A 303 3.51 6.40 9.22
CA PHE A 303 4.89 6.19 9.70
C PHE A 303 5.50 7.48 10.26
N ASP A 304 6.71 7.40 10.82
CA ASP A 304 7.50 8.57 11.22
C ASP A 304 8.48 8.96 10.09
N PRO A 305 8.27 10.08 9.38
CA PRO A 305 9.10 10.46 8.23
C PRO A 305 10.54 10.83 8.62
N ARG A 306 10.82 11.05 9.92
CA ARG A 306 12.20 11.27 10.39
C ARG A 306 13.01 9.97 10.40
N ILE A 307 12.32 8.85 10.59
CA ILE A 307 12.95 7.52 10.61
C ILE A 307 12.92 6.92 9.20
N THR A 308 11.78 7.00 8.51
CA THR A 308 11.60 6.50 7.15
C THR A 308 11.31 7.65 6.17
N PRO A 309 12.34 8.44 5.80
CA PRO A 309 12.17 9.58 4.90
C PRO A 309 12.02 9.20 3.43
N GLY A 310 12.39 7.97 3.05
CA GLY A 310 12.30 7.48 1.67
C GLY A 310 10.87 7.11 1.29
N MET A 311 10.49 7.50 0.08
CA MET A 311 9.22 7.15 -0.53
C MET A 311 9.43 7.05 -2.03
N ASP A 312 9.04 5.93 -2.61
CA ASP A 312 9.06 5.71 -4.04
C ASP A 312 7.70 5.19 -4.52
N ILE A 313 7.36 5.52 -5.77
CA ILE A 313 6.18 5.03 -6.48
C ILE A 313 6.66 4.30 -7.72
N TRP A 314 6.25 3.05 -7.87
CA TRP A 314 6.54 2.29 -9.07
C TRP A 314 5.29 1.61 -9.64
N THR A 315 5.13 1.58 -10.96
CA THR A 315 4.07 0.80 -11.63
C THR A 315 4.43 0.46 -13.07
N TRP A 316 3.76 -0.55 -13.63
CA TRP A 316 3.91 -1.03 -15.01
C TRP A 316 3.27 -0.12 -16.08
N GLY A 317 2.64 0.99 -15.66
CA GLY A 317 1.81 1.85 -16.52
C GLY A 317 0.35 1.40 -16.56
N TYR A 318 -0.52 2.19 -17.21
CA TYR A 318 -1.96 1.95 -17.27
C TYR A 318 -2.61 2.34 -18.62
N PRO A 319 -3.33 1.41 -19.28
CA PRO A 319 -3.19 -0.04 -19.07
C PRO A 319 -1.79 -0.48 -19.52
N PRO A 320 -1.13 -1.43 -18.82
CA PRO A 320 0.15 -1.96 -19.27
C PRO A 320 -0.05 -2.73 -20.59
N PRO A 321 0.86 -2.64 -21.57
CA PRO A 321 0.78 -3.43 -22.79
C PRO A 321 0.91 -4.93 -22.49
N PRO A 322 0.35 -5.83 -23.32
CA PRO A 322 0.38 -7.27 -23.07
C PRO A 322 1.77 -7.88 -22.85
N ALA A 323 2.82 -7.28 -23.41
CA ALA A 323 4.19 -7.68 -23.18
C ALA A 323 4.61 -7.49 -21.71
N LEU A 324 4.35 -6.31 -21.13
CA LEU A 324 4.63 -6.03 -19.72
C LEU A 324 3.71 -6.83 -18.79
N GLN A 325 2.44 -7.06 -19.17
CA GLN A 325 1.53 -7.91 -18.38
C GLN A 325 2.11 -9.30 -18.12
N ARG A 326 2.75 -9.90 -19.13
CA ARG A 326 3.39 -11.22 -19.03
C ARG A 326 4.63 -11.22 -18.14
N GLU A 327 5.26 -10.06 -17.88
CA GLU A 327 6.44 -9.97 -17.02
C GLU A 327 6.09 -10.18 -15.55
N TYR A 328 5.00 -9.60 -15.06
CA TYR A 328 4.59 -9.74 -13.67
C TYR A 328 3.53 -10.82 -13.41
N CYS A 329 2.68 -11.15 -14.38
CA CYS A 329 1.60 -12.12 -14.16
C CYS A 329 1.45 -13.12 -15.31
N LEU A 330 1.26 -14.39 -14.99
CA LEU A 330 0.87 -15.41 -15.97
C LEU A 330 -0.62 -15.33 -16.34
N GLN A 331 -1.42 -14.64 -15.52
CA GLN A 331 -2.82 -14.34 -15.77
C GLN A 331 -2.96 -12.83 -15.98
N PRO A 332 -2.99 -12.35 -17.23
CA PRO A 332 -2.95 -10.92 -17.53
C PRO A 332 -4.05 -10.14 -16.80
N ASN A 333 -3.68 -9.00 -16.21
CA ASN A 333 -4.58 -8.09 -15.49
C ASN A 333 -4.08 -6.65 -15.63
N LEU A 334 -4.80 -5.66 -15.10
CA LEU A 334 -4.43 -4.24 -15.21
C LEU A 334 -3.34 -3.76 -14.24
N GLY A 335 -2.66 -4.69 -13.55
CA GLY A 335 -1.47 -4.43 -12.76
C GLY A 335 -1.74 -3.89 -11.36
N TYR A 336 -0.70 -3.30 -10.78
CA TYR A 336 -0.64 -2.80 -9.41
C TYR A 336 0.28 -1.57 -9.33
N VAL A 337 0.21 -0.85 -8.22
CA VAL A 337 1.16 0.22 -7.88
C VAL A 337 1.94 -0.20 -6.64
N GLU A 338 3.25 -0.02 -6.69
CA GLU A 338 4.15 -0.16 -5.56
C GLU A 338 4.29 1.16 -4.84
N LEU A 339 4.03 1.18 -3.54
CA LEU A 339 4.31 2.33 -2.68
C LEU A 339 5.38 1.95 -1.65
N TRP A 340 6.60 2.40 -1.91
CA TRP A 340 7.78 2.08 -1.13
C TRP A 340 7.98 3.02 0.05
N GLY A 341 8.57 2.51 1.12
CA GLY A 341 8.79 3.25 2.35
C GLY A 341 10.12 2.92 2.99
N GLY A 342 11.06 3.84 2.98
CA GLY A 342 12.46 3.52 3.25
C GLY A 342 13.13 4.34 4.34
N THR A 343 14.13 3.75 5.00
CA THR A 343 15.01 4.50 5.92
C THR A 343 16.02 5.38 5.19
N ALA A 344 16.31 5.10 3.91
CA ALA A 344 17.15 5.93 3.06
C ALA A 344 16.28 6.82 2.15
N PRO A 345 16.74 8.02 1.75
CA PRO A 345 15.99 8.89 0.85
C PRO A 345 15.77 8.30 -0.56
N ASP A 346 16.69 7.46 -1.03
CA ASP A 346 16.65 6.77 -2.31
C ASP A 346 17.37 5.41 -2.23
N PHE A 347 17.44 4.69 -3.35
CA PHE A 347 18.04 3.36 -3.44
C PHE A 347 19.56 3.35 -3.64
N SER A 348 20.23 4.51 -3.72
CA SER A 348 21.67 4.59 -3.97
C SER A 348 22.51 4.13 -2.79
N ASP A 349 23.72 3.64 -3.06
CA ASP A 349 24.68 3.26 -2.02
C ASP A 349 25.09 4.46 -1.14
N ALA A 350 25.08 5.68 -1.70
CA ALA A 350 25.37 6.92 -0.97
C ALA A 350 24.31 7.24 0.09
N ALA A 351 23.04 6.90 -0.18
CA ALA A 351 21.91 7.12 0.71
C ALA A 351 21.83 6.12 1.88
N LEU A 352 22.62 5.05 1.86
CA LEU A 352 22.65 4.04 2.92
C LEU A 352 23.08 4.63 4.27
N ARG A 353 22.43 4.18 5.34
CA ARG A 353 22.64 4.67 6.70
C ARG A 353 23.64 3.82 7.47
N PRO A 354 24.61 4.41 8.18
CA PRO A 354 25.51 3.64 9.03
C PRO A 354 24.78 3.09 10.27
N LEU A 355 25.12 1.87 10.67
CA LEU A 355 24.69 1.25 11.92
C LEU A 355 25.88 0.56 12.58
N ALA A 356 26.36 1.14 13.68
CA ALA A 356 27.49 0.60 14.43
C ALA A 356 27.17 -0.77 15.07
N PRO A 357 28.20 -1.59 15.38
CA PRO A 357 28.04 -2.88 16.04
C PRO A 357 27.20 -2.80 17.32
N GLY A 358 26.28 -3.75 17.50
CA GLY A 358 25.40 -3.83 18.68
C GLY A 358 24.29 -2.76 18.73
N ARG A 359 24.27 -1.79 17.82
CA ARG A 359 23.22 -0.76 17.76
C ARG A 359 21.95 -1.30 17.10
N THR A 360 20.82 -0.75 17.50
CA THR A 360 19.50 -1.07 16.96
C THR A 360 18.79 0.20 16.52
N LEU A 361 18.25 0.18 15.31
CA LEU A 361 17.22 1.12 14.84
C LEU A 361 15.85 0.46 15.01
N ALA A 362 14.88 1.14 15.60
CA ALA A 362 13.54 0.60 15.83
C ALA A 362 12.45 1.66 15.67
N TRP A 363 11.33 1.28 15.07
CA TRP A 363 10.19 2.16 14.87
C TRP A 363 8.90 1.36 14.65
N LYS A 364 7.80 2.09 14.46
CA LYS A 364 6.47 1.52 14.21
C LYS A 364 5.84 2.17 12.99
N GLU A 365 5.05 1.37 12.30
CA GLU A 365 4.24 1.78 11.16
C GLU A 365 2.85 1.16 11.28
N TRP A 366 1.88 1.74 10.59
CA TRP A 366 0.51 1.24 10.54
C TRP A 366 0.06 1.18 9.09
N MET A 367 -0.73 0.16 8.76
CA MET A 367 -1.39 0.06 7.46
C MET A 367 -2.85 -0.35 7.65
N PHE A 368 -3.76 0.29 6.92
CA PHE A 368 -5.19 0.04 7.01
C PHE A 368 -5.92 0.26 5.68
N PRO A 369 -6.98 -0.52 5.39
CA PRO A 369 -7.99 -0.15 4.42
C PRO A 369 -8.73 1.12 4.82
N LEU A 370 -9.19 1.85 3.80
CA LEU A 370 -10.01 3.04 3.88
C LEU A 370 -11.23 2.82 2.98
N HIS A 371 -12.42 3.22 3.40
CA HIS A 371 -13.59 3.23 2.53
C HIS A 371 -14.56 4.34 2.90
N GLY A 372 -15.44 4.69 1.97
CA GLY A 372 -16.58 5.55 2.24
C GLY A 372 -16.23 7.00 2.61
N THR A 373 -15.00 7.47 2.39
CA THR A 373 -14.61 8.88 2.56
C THR A 373 -14.75 9.72 1.29
N GLY A 374 -14.84 9.08 0.13
CA GLY A 374 -14.85 9.77 -1.18
C GLY A 374 -13.48 10.33 -1.59
N GLY A 375 -12.39 9.85 -0.99
CA GLY A 375 -11.03 10.29 -1.28
C GLY A 375 -10.13 10.24 -0.06
N LEU A 376 -8.90 10.72 -0.21
CA LEU A 376 -7.90 10.82 0.85
C LEU A 376 -7.13 12.14 0.71
N THR A 377 -7.10 12.95 1.76
CA THR A 377 -6.32 14.19 1.83
C THR A 377 -5.36 14.20 3.01
N PHE A 378 -5.70 13.52 4.11
CA PHE A 378 -4.82 13.38 5.27
C PHE A 378 -5.11 12.09 6.04
N ALA A 379 -4.07 11.49 6.62
CA ALA A 379 -4.24 10.39 7.56
C ALA A 379 -3.24 10.43 8.72
N ASN A 380 -3.67 9.87 9.85
CA ASN A 380 -2.81 9.47 10.95
C ASN A 380 -3.27 8.12 11.52
N ARG A 381 -2.66 7.68 12.61
CA ARG A 381 -2.94 6.40 13.28
C ARG A 381 -4.30 6.30 14.00
N GLN A 382 -5.16 7.33 13.93
CA GLN A 382 -6.49 7.33 14.54
C GLN A 382 -7.61 7.56 13.52
N ALA A 383 -7.37 8.35 12.47
CA ALA A 383 -8.35 8.60 11.41
C ALA A 383 -7.67 8.95 10.08
N ALA A 384 -8.42 8.76 9.00
CA ALA A 384 -8.15 9.28 7.67
C ALA A 384 -9.33 10.15 7.21
N VAL A 385 -9.05 11.20 6.44
CA VAL A 385 -10.06 12.16 6.00
C VAL A 385 -9.92 12.49 4.51
N CYS A 386 -11.05 12.82 3.92
CA CYS A 386 -11.14 13.60 2.70
C CYS A 386 -11.66 14.99 3.09
N CYS A 387 -10.95 16.04 2.73
CA CYS A 387 -11.38 17.41 2.88
C CYS A 387 -10.98 18.15 1.59
N GLU A 388 -11.88 18.20 0.62
CA GLU A 388 -11.59 18.69 -0.71
C GLU A 388 -12.60 19.77 -1.13
N LEU A 389 -12.09 20.91 -1.57
CA LEU A 389 -12.88 22.02 -2.10
C LEU A 389 -12.77 22.03 -3.62
N ASN A 390 -13.89 21.93 -4.32
CA ASN A 390 -13.96 22.19 -5.75
C ASN A 390 -14.26 23.68 -6.01
N PRO A 391 -13.31 24.47 -6.54
CA PRO A 391 -13.49 25.92 -6.69
C PRO A 391 -14.60 26.32 -7.67
N GLN A 392 -14.86 25.50 -8.70
CA GLN A 392 -15.86 25.78 -9.72
C GLN A 392 -17.28 25.60 -9.19
N SER A 393 -17.55 24.48 -8.54
CA SER A 393 -18.87 24.19 -7.92
C SER A 393 -19.04 24.85 -6.55
N ARG A 394 -17.95 25.28 -5.91
CA ARG A 394 -17.89 25.80 -4.53
C ARG A 394 -18.27 24.75 -3.48
N GLU A 395 -18.26 23.47 -3.84
CA GLU A 395 -18.59 22.37 -2.95
C GLU A 395 -17.36 21.91 -2.17
N ILE A 396 -17.55 21.70 -0.86
CA ILE A 396 -16.56 21.14 0.06
C ILE A 396 -16.99 19.72 0.38
N ASN A 397 -16.29 18.74 -0.20
CA ASN A 397 -16.49 17.33 0.05
C ASN A 397 -15.71 16.90 1.29
N LEU A 398 -16.44 16.31 2.24
CA LEU A 398 -15.90 15.91 3.52
C LEU A 398 -16.17 14.42 3.76
N GLY A 399 -15.13 13.71 4.17
CA GLY A 399 -15.18 12.32 4.56
C GLY A 399 -14.28 12.07 5.76
N VAL A 400 -14.74 11.25 6.71
CA VAL A 400 -13.97 10.84 7.88
C VAL A 400 -14.11 9.34 8.07
N PHE A 401 -12.96 8.66 8.07
CA PHE A 401 -12.82 7.27 8.44
C PHE A 401 -12.06 7.18 9.75
N ALA A 402 -12.71 6.67 10.79
CA ALA A 402 -12.05 6.46 12.07
C ALA A 402 -11.44 5.04 12.10
N ILE A 403 -10.13 4.92 12.30
CA ILE A 403 -9.42 3.64 12.35
C ILE A 403 -9.69 2.93 13.68
N LEU A 404 -9.89 3.73 14.72
CA LEU A 404 -10.37 3.33 16.05
C LEU A 404 -11.74 3.97 16.28
N PRO A 405 -12.71 3.29 16.92
CA PRO A 405 -13.99 3.91 17.27
C PRO A 405 -13.81 5.18 18.11
N LEU A 406 -14.44 6.28 17.67
CA LEU A 406 -14.47 7.56 18.37
C LEU A 406 -15.91 7.87 18.74
N ARG A 407 -16.30 7.56 19.98
CA ARG A 407 -17.62 7.91 20.49
C ARG A 407 -17.75 9.40 20.75
N ARG A 408 -18.92 9.96 20.41
CA ARG A 408 -19.30 11.37 20.58
C ARG A 408 -18.20 12.33 20.14
N ALA A 409 -17.54 12.02 19.04
CA ALA A 409 -16.54 12.88 18.44
C ALA A 409 -17.23 14.11 17.84
N THR A 410 -16.59 15.27 17.93
CA THR A 410 -17.03 16.47 17.23
C THR A 410 -16.25 16.59 15.92
N VAL A 411 -16.95 16.64 14.80
CA VAL A 411 -16.40 17.00 13.49
C VAL A 411 -16.75 18.47 13.24
N GLU A 412 -15.72 19.31 13.21
CA GLU A 412 -15.87 20.76 13.02
C GLU A 412 -15.16 21.19 11.73
N VAL A 413 -15.80 22.03 10.94
CA VAL A 413 -15.20 22.67 9.76
C VAL A 413 -15.21 24.17 9.96
N ARG A 414 -14.05 24.81 9.82
CA ARG A 414 -13.91 26.26 9.92
C ARG A 414 -13.33 26.86 8.65
N LEU A 415 -13.74 28.08 8.31
CA LEU A 415 -13.13 28.91 7.29
C LEU A 415 -12.85 30.28 7.89
N ALA A 416 -11.58 30.73 7.84
CA ALA A 416 -11.16 32.02 8.41
C ALA A 416 -11.67 32.26 9.86
N GLY A 417 -11.65 31.21 10.69
CA GLY A 417 -12.12 31.25 12.09
C GLY A 417 -13.63 31.03 12.27
N GLN A 418 -14.45 31.26 11.24
CA GLN A 418 -15.90 31.02 11.27
C GLN A 418 -16.21 29.52 11.19
N VAL A 419 -17.12 29.04 12.04
CA VAL A 419 -17.62 27.66 12.00
C VAL A 419 -18.63 27.53 10.86
N LEU A 420 -18.32 26.67 9.88
CA LEU A 420 -19.24 26.28 8.81
C LEU A 420 -20.07 25.06 9.21
N LEU A 421 -19.49 24.16 10.02
CA LEU A 421 -20.13 22.94 10.49
C LEU A 421 -19.56 22.57 11.86
N SER A 422 -20.41 22.08 12.76
CA SER A 422 -20.00 21.43 14.00
C SER A 422 -21.03 20.38 14.37
N GLU A 423 -20.68 19.10 14.14
CA GLU A 423 -21.57 17.96 14.40
C GLU A 423 -20.92 17.02 15.41
N ARG A 424 -21.75 16.43 16.29
CA ARG A 424 -21.34 15.28 17.11
C ARG A 424 -21.74 13.99 16.41
N ALA A 425 -20.82 13.05 16.31
CA ALA A 425 -21.06 11.74 15.72
C ALA A 425 -20.28 10.63 16.46
N ASP A 426 -20.83 9.42 16.44
CA ASP A 426 -20.06 8.22 16.74
C ASP A 426 -19.39 7.76 15.44
N LEU A 427 -18.06 7.85 15.40
CA LEU A 427 -17.27 7.47 14.22
C LEU A 427 -16.67 6.09 14.42
N SER A 428 -16.74 5.23 13.42
CA SER A 428 -16.11 3.92 13.45
C SER A 428 -15.71 3.47 12.05
N PRO A 429 -14.85 2.45 11.92
CA PRO A 429 -14.51 1.88 10.62
C PRO A 429 -15.73 1.38 9.83
N GLU A 430 -16.82 0.97 10.48
CA GLU A 430 -18.05 0.50 9.81
C GLU A 430 -19.00 1.65 9.43
N ALA A 431 -18.79 2.84 10.01
CA ALA A 431 -19.63 4.00 9.79
C ALA A 431 -18.75 5.22 9.44
N PRO A 432 -18.18 5.27 8.23
CA PRO A 432 -17.55 6.48 7.72
C PRO A 432 -18.55 7.64 7.71
N TRP A 433 -18.11 8.81 8.13
CA TRP A 433 -18.93 10.02 8.14
C TRP A 433 -18.67 10.82 6.87
N ARG A 434 -19.72 11.31 6.21
CA ARG A 434 -19.62 12.16 5.02
C ARG A 434 -20.60 13.33 5.06
N ARG A 435 -20.14 14.48 4.57
CA ARG A 435 -20.96 15.65 4.27
C ARG A 435 -20.45 16.34 3.02
N THR A 436 -21.35 17.05 2.36
CA THR A 436 -20.99 18.06 1.37
C THR A 436 -21.51 19.39 1.88
N LEU A 437 -20.62 20.37 1.98
CA LEU A 437 -20.98 21.75 2.31
C LEU A 437 -20.80 22.62 1.07
N ARG A 438 -21.38 23.82 1.09
CA ARG A 438 -21.06 24.86 0.11
C ARG A 438 -20.27 25.97 0.78
N LEU A 439 -19.28 26.51 0.08
CA LEU A 439 -18.61 27.72 0.53
C LEU A 439 -19.62 28.85 0.69
N PRO A 440 -19.53 29.66 1.76
CA PRO A 440 -20.35 30.86 1.93
C PRO A 440 -20.28 31.78 0.71
N ALA A 441 -21.38 32.45 0.41
CA ALA A 441 -21.41 33.51 -0.60
C ALA A 441 -20.36 34.59 -0.26
N GLY A 442 -19.63 35.08 -1.26
CA GLY A 442 -18.55 36.06 -1.07
C GLY A 442 -17.16 35.48 -0.70
N ALA A 443 -17.06 34.22 -0.26
CA ALA A 443 -15.75 33.60 -0.09
C ALA A 443 -15.09 33.34 -1.46
N ASP A 444 -13.80 33.70 -1.59
CA ASP A 444 -12.99 33.38 -2.77
C ASP A 444 -12.66 31.88 -2.80
N ALA A 445 -13.28 31.14 -3.72
CA ALA A 445 -13.12 29.70 -3.82
C ALA A 445 -11.71 29.26 -4.26
N SER A 446 -10.90 30.16 -4.83
CA SER A 446 -9.51 29.88 -5.21
C SER A 446 -8.54 30.01 -4.03
N GLN A 447 -8.87 30.86 -3.04
CA GLN A 447 -8.04 31.12 -1.87
C GLN A 447 -8.58 30.50 -0.58
N ALA A 448 -9.85 30.10 -0.56
CA ALA A 448 -10.46 29.47 0.59
C ALA A 448 -9.70 28.20 0.99
N ARG A 449 -9.43 28.07 2.29
CA ARG A 449 -8.83 26.88 2.89
C ARG A 449 -9.62 26.46 4.13
N PRO A 450 -10.80 25.84 3.95
CA PRO A 450 -11.52 25.24 5.07
C PRO A 450 -10.62 24.29 5.86
N VAL A 451 -10.80 24.23 7.17
CA VAL A 451 -10.05 23.36 8.07
C VAL A 451 -11.01 22.43 8.77
N LEU A 452 -10.88 21.12 8.51
CA LEU A 452 -11.60 20.07 9.21
C LEU A 452 -10.82 19.67 10.46
N THR A 453 -11.48 19.64 11.61
CA THR A 453 -10.92 19.18 12.87
C THR A 453 -11.83 18.14 13.50
N ILE A 454 -11.26 17.01 13.91
CA ILE A 454 -11.95 15.96 14.67
C ILE A 454 -11.47 16.04 16.12
N ARG A 455 -12.42 16.13 17.06
CA ARG A 455 -12.12 16.17 18.50
C ARG A 455 -12.87 15.07 19.24
N GLN A 456 -12.25 14.51 20.27
CA GLN A 456 -12.88 13.63 21.25
C GLN A 456 -12.73 14.27 22.63
N GLY A 457 -13.82 14.88 23.13
CA GLY A 457 -13.75 15.77 24.30
C GLY A 457 -12.82 16.95 24.00
N ARG A 458 -11.80 17.16 24.85
CA ARG A 458 -10.79 18.22 24.67
C ARG A 458 -9.63 17.82 23.76
N ARG A 459 -9.51 16.54 23.40
CA ARG A 459 -8.39 16.01 22.62
C ARG A 459 -8.66 16.18 21.12
N THR A 460 -7.78 16.88 20.42
CA THR A 460 -7.76 16.87 18.96
C THR A 460 -7.24 15.51 18.47
N VAL A 461 -8.05 14.83 17.65
CA VAL A 461 -7.68 13.57 17.01
C VAL A 461 -6.86 13.85 15.74
N LEU A 462 -7.31 14.83 14.95
CA LEU A 462 -6.73 15.21 13.67
C LEU A 462 -7.24 16.59 13.24
N THR A 463 -6.37 17.33 12.54
CA THR A 463 -6.73 18.55 11.81
C THR A 463 -6.20 18.43 10.38
N SER A 464 -7.04 18.72 9.39
CA SER A 464 -6.68 18.75 7.98
C SER A 464 -7.18 20.04 7.35
N GLN A 465 -6.28 20.76 6.68
CA GLN A 465 -6.67 21.82 5.77
C GLN A 465 -7.23 21.21 4.49
N ALA A 466 -8.19 21.90 3.86
CA ALA A 466 -8.80 21.44 2.63
C ALA A 466 -7.80 21.53 1.48
N ARG A 467 -7.73 20.45 0.69
CA ARG A 467 -7.09 20.45 -0.62
C ARG A 467 -8.01 21.11 -1.63
N LEU A 468 -7.46 21.84 -2.59
CA LEU A 468 -8.24 22.33 -3.72
C LEU A 468 -8.30 21.25 -4.81
N HIS A 469 -9.50 20.90 -5.25
CA HIS A 469 -9.71 20.12 -6.46
C HIS A 469 -9.41 20.99 -7.67
N LEU A 470 -8.16 20.94 -8.12
CA LEU A 470 -7.70 21.69 -9.29
C LEU A 470 -7.46 20.74 -10.46
N PRO A 471 -7.59 21.23 -11.70
CA PRO A 471 -7.20 20.46 -12.88
C PRO A 471 -5.75 19.98 -12.77
N VAL A 472 -5.48 18.78 -13.26
CA VAL A 472 -4.09 18.28 -13.43
C VAL A 472 -3.36 19.14 -14.46
N LEU A 473 -2.06 19.38 -14.23
CA LEU A 473 -1.25 20.24 -15.10
C LEU A 473 -0.13 19.43 -15.77
N TRP A 474 -0.17 19.31 -17.09
CA TRP A 474 0.98 18.88 -17.90
C TRP A 474 1.83 20.12 -18.27
N GLY A 475 3.16 19.99 -18.20
CA GLY A 475 4.10 21.10 -18.45
C GLY A 475 4.52 21.85 -17.18
N GLY A 476 5.84 21.93 -16.96
CA GLY A 476 6.50 22.65 -15.87
C GLY A 476 8.02 22.62 -16.05
N GLN A 477 8.76 23.58 -15.48
CA GLN A 477 10.22 23.59 -15.56
C GLN A 477 10.82 22.44 -14.74
N TYR A 478 11.62 21.61 -15.40
CA TYR A 478 12.54 20.68 -14.77
C TYR A 478 13.61 21.49 -14.02
N LEU A 479 13.76 21.25 -12.71
CA LEU A 479 14.99 21.63 -12.01
C LEU A 479 15.81 20.35 -11.89
N PRO A 480 17.00 20.26 -12.51
CA PRO A 480 17.89 19.14 -12.28
C PRO A 480 18.15 18.97 -10.79
N THR A 481 18.34 17.72 -10.38
CA THR A 481 18.72 17.35 -9.01
C THR A 481 19.96 18.13 -8.56
N ALA A 482 20.04 18.43 -7.27
CA ALA A 482 21.19 19.06 -6.64
C ALA A 482 22.40 18.10 -6.65
N THR A 483 23.00 17.92 -7.82
CA THR A 483 24.31 17.30 -8.05
C THR A 483 25.16 18.11 -9.04
N ASP A 484 24.65 19.22 -9.59
CA ASP A 484 25.48 20.25 -10.25
C ASP A 484 26.18 21.11 -9.18
N ASN A 485 27.06 20.50 -8.40
CA ASN A 485 28.19 21.22 -7.82
C ASN A 485 29.28 21.27 -8.90
N GLY A 486 29.09 22.13 -9.89
CA GLY A 486 30.17 22.58 -10.75
C GLY A 486 31.06 23.53 -9.97
N GLU A 487 32.16 23.01 -9.44
CA GLU A 487 33.34 23.83 -9.19
C GLU A 487 33.88 24.37 -10.53
N ASN A 488 34.32 25.63 -10.54
CA ASN A 488 35.12 26.21 -11.62
C ASN A 488 36.42 25.44 -11.84
#